data_AF-A5UUH3-F1
#
_entry.id   AF-A5UUH3-F1
#
_cell.length_a   1.000
_cell.length_b   1.000
_cell.length_c   1.000
_cell.angle_alpha   90.00
_cell.angle_beta   90.00
_cell.angle_gamma   90.00
#
_symmetry.space_group_name_H-M   'P 1'
#
loop_
_entity.id
_entity.type
_entity.pdbx_description
1 polymer ?
#
loop_
_entity_poly.entity_id
_entity_poly.type
_entity_poly.pdbx_seq_one_letter_code
_entity_poly.pdbx_strand_id
1 'polypeptide(L)' 'MMWFLLAVLALIVILGSAAIIVGGRFMKPSASIVAFVFAITAVSWVTLIVVSISLVVRSFATTVSL' A
#
# COMPACT_ATOMS: atom_id res chain seq x y z
N MET A 1 11.44 -9.73 -12.32
CA MET A 1 10.20 -8.97 -12.60
C MET A 1 9.33 -8.75 -11.35
N MET A 2 8.96 -9.80 -10.61
CA MET A 2 8.01 -9.71 -9.48
C MET A 2 8.47 -8.82 -8.31
N TRP A 3 9.76 -8.89 -7.97
CA TRP A 3 10.39 -8.07 -6.92
C TRP A 3 10.40 -6.57 -7.22
N PHE A 4 10.47 -6.19 -8.50
CA PHE A 4 10.42 -4.80 -8.93
C PHE A 4 9.03 -4.21 -8.73
N LEU A 5 7.98 -4.98 -9.06
CA LEU A 5 6.58 -4.59 -8.83
C LEU A 5 6.30 -4.39 -7.33
N LEU A 6 6.78 -5.31 -6.47
CA LEU A 6 6.65 -5.17 -5.02
C LEU A 6 7.40 -3.93 -4.49
N ALA A 7 8.60 -3.66 -5.01
CA ALA A 7 9.38 -2.47 -4.63
C ALA A 7 8.70 -1.16 -5.05
N VAL A 8 8.17 -1.08 -6.27
CA VAL A 8 7.41 0.09 -6.77
C VAL A 8 6.15 0.31 -5.93
N LEU A 9 5.44 -0.77 -5.59
CA LEU A 9 4.23 -0.70 -4.78
C LEU A 9 4.53 -0.20 -3.36
N ALA A 10 5.61 -0.69 -2.75
CA ALA A 10 6.08 -0.21 -1.44
C ALA A 10 6.45 1.28 -1.48
N LEU A 11 7.10 1.73 -2.56
CA LEU A 11 7.47 3.13 -2.77
C LEU A 11 6.23 4.04 -2.82
N ILE A 12 5.19 3.65 -3.55
CA ILE A 12 3.92 4.40 -3.63
C ILE A 12 3.26 4.52 -2.24
N VAL A 13 3.28 3.45 -1.44
CA VAL A 13 2.67 3.43 -0.10
C VAL A 13 3.45 4.31 0.89
N ILE A 14 4.78 4.28 0.83
CA ILE A 14 5.64 5.14 1.65
C ILE A 14 5.43 6.61 1.26
N LEU A 15 5.38 6.91 -0.04
CA LEU A 15 5.16 8.26 -0.55
C LEU A 15 3.77 8.79 -0.17
N GLY A 16 2.74 7.94 -0.30
CA GLY A 16 1.38 8.23 0.13
C GLY A 16 1.31 8.55 1.62
N SER A 17 1.93 7.71 2.47
CA SER A 17 1.98 7.90 3.93
C SER A 17 2.73 9.18 4.33
N ALA A 18 3.87 9.46 3.69
CA ALA A 18 4.65 10.67 3.94
C ALA A 18 3.86 11.94 3.57
N ALA A 19 3.10 11.91 2.47
CA ALA A 19 2.25 13.01 2.05
C ALA A 19 1.15 13.35 3.08
N ILE A 20 0.61 12.35 3.80
CA ILE A 20 -0.37 12.57 4.89
C ILE A 20 0.28 13.29 6.06
N ILE A 21 1.47 12.84 6.48
CA ILE A 21 2.19 13.38 7.63
C ILE A 21 2.60 14.82 7.35
N VAL A 22 3.15 15.08 6.16
CA VAL A 22 3.56 16.42 5.74
C VAL A 22 2.33 17.31 5.53
N GLY A 23 1.34 16.86 4.77
CA GLY A 23 0.12 17.62 4.49
C GLY A 23 -0.68 17.97 5.74
N GLY A 24 -0.83 17.02 6.68
CA GLY A 24 -1.51 17.23 7.96
C GLY A 24 -0.81 18.25 8.85
N ARG A 25 0.53 18.29 8.80
CA ARG A 25 1.35 19.17 9.64
C ARG A 25 1.43 20.60 9.11
N PHE A 26 1.40 20.80 7.79
CA PHE A 26 1.49 22.13 7.18
C PHE A 26 0.13 22.82 6.98
N MET A 27 -0.95 22.08 6.71
CA MET A 27 -2.23 22.69 6.29
C MET A 27 -3.30 22.79 7.39
N LYS A 28 -3.10 22.21 8.59
CA LYS A 28 -4.19 22.01 9.59
C LYS A 28 -5.52 21.61 8.89
N PRO A 29 -5.52 20.54 8.09
CA PRO A 29 -6.67 20.18 7.29
C PRO A 29 -7.87 19.82 8.18
N SER A 30 -9.08 20.04 7.67
CA SER A 30 -10.30 19.64 8.38
C SER A 30 -10.30 18.13 8.64
N ALA A 31 -10.94 17.70 9.74
CA ALA A 31 -11.00 16.29 10.12
C ALA A 31 -11.51 15.38 8.99
N SER A 32 -12.36 15.91 8.10
CA SER A 32 -12.90 15.19 6.94
C SER A 32 -11.83 14.85 5.90
N ILE A 33 -10.84 15.72 5.69
CA ILE A 33 -9.73 15.48 4.74
C ILE A 33 -8.77 14.45 5.32
N VAL A 34 -8.46 14.54 6.62
CA VAL A 34 -7.62 13.55 7.31
C VAL A 34 -8.26 12.17 7.24
N ALA A 35 -9.57 12.07 7.50
CA ALA A 35 -10.32 10.82 7.40
C ALA A 35 -10.32 10.25 5.97
N PHE A 36 -10.49 11.08 4.95
CA PHE A 36 -10.45 10.66 3.55
C PHE A 36 -9.08 10.10 3.15
N VAL A 37 -8.00 10.79 3.53
CA VAL A 37 -6.64 10.36 3.25
C VAL A 37 -6.27 9.10 4.03
N PHE A 38 -6.75 8.98 5.27
CA PHE A 38 -6.60 7.76 6.06
C PHE A 38 -7.36 6.58 5.43
N ALA A 39 -8.59 6.81 4.92
CA ALA A 39 -9.36 5.78 4.23
C ALA A 39 -8.66 5.29 2.96
N ILE A 40 -8.14 6.20 2.13
CA ILE A 40 -7.35 5.82 0.93
C ILE A 40 -6.14 4.99 1.34
N THR A 41 -5.45 5.40 2.40
CA THR A 41 -4.25 4.70 2.88
C THR A 41 -4.59 3.32 3.39
N ALA A 42 -5.62 3.20 4.23
CA ALA A 42 -6.12 1.92 4.73
C ALA A 42 -6.52 0.98 3.58
N VAL A 43 -7.22 1.49 2.57
CA VAL A 43 -7.56 0.71 1.37
C VAL A 43 -6.27 0.26 0.67
N SER A 44 -5.30 1.15 0.43
CA SER A 44 -4.01 0.77 -0.17
C SER A 44 -3.29 -0.33 0.62
N TRP A 45 -3.27 -0.28 1.96
CA TRP A 45 -2.69 -1.33 2.79
C TRP A 45 -3.40 -2.67 2.62
N VAL A 46 -4.74 -2.66 2.61
CA VAL A 46 -5.54 -3.88 2.38
C VAL A 46 -5.23 -4.49 1.02
N THR A 47 -5.19 -3.68 -0.04
CA THR A 47 -4.85 -4.17 -1.39
C THR A 47 -3.44 -4.76 -1.44
N LEU A 48 -2.47 -4.14 -0.73
CA LEU A 48 -1.09 -4.61 -0.66
C LEU A 48 -0.99 -6.00 0.00
N ILE A 49 -1.71 -6.20 1.10
CA ILE A 49 -1.78 -7.48 1.80
C ILE A 49 -2.39 -8.55 0.88
N VAL A 50 -3.53 -8.25 0.26
CA VAL A 50 -4.21 -9.19 -0.64
C VAL A 50 -3.33 -9.60 -1.82
N VAL A 51 -2.68 -8.64 -2.48
CA VAL A 51 -1.77 -8.91 -3.59
C VAL A 51 -0.57 -9.73 -3.13
N SER A 52 0.03 -9.38 -1.99
CA SER A 52 1.20 -10.11 -1.46
C SER A 52 0.84 -11.56 -1.14
N ILE A 53 -0.29 -11.80 -0.46
CA ILE A 53 -0.76 -13.16 -0.17
C ILE A 53 -1.02 -13.93 -1.46
N SER A 54 -1.69 -13.32 -2.43
CA SER A 54 -2.00 -13.95 -3.72
C SER A 54 -0.74 -14.37 -4.47
N LEU A 55 0.30 -13.53 -4.44
CA LEU A 55 1.60 -13.85 -5.05
C LEU A 55 2.32 -14.98 -4.32
N VAL A 56 2.31 -15.00 -2.99
CA VAL A 56 2.90 -16.09 -2.20
C VAL A 56 2.19 -17.41 -2.45
N VAL A 57 0.85 -17.42 -2.42
CA VAL A 57 0.04 -18.61 -2.70
C VAL A 57 0.31 -19.13 -4.11
N ARG A 58 0.34 -18.23 -5.11
CA ARG A 58 0.64 -18.62 -6.49
C ARG A 58 2.05 -19.19 -6.62
N SER A 59 3.04 -18.58 -5.98
CA SER A 59 4.42 -19.07 -5.95
C SER A 59 4.49 -20.48 -5.35
N PHE A 60 3.82 -20.71 -4.22
CA PHE A 60 3.75 -22.03 -3.58
C PHE A 60 3.09 -23.07 -4.49
N ALA A 61 1.95 -22.73 -5.09
CA ALA A 61 1.25 -23.64 -6.00
C ALA A 61 2.14 -24.05 -7.18
N THR A 62 2.87 -23.09 -7.77
CA THR A 62 3.78 -23.37 -8.89
C THR A 62 4.99 -24.23 -8.49
N THR A 63 5.50 -24.07 -7.27
CA THR A 63 6.62 -24.89 -6.78
C THR A 63 6.23 -26.31 -6.38
N VAL A 64 4.98 -26.54 -5.98
CA VAL A 64 4.49 -27.88 -5.61
C VAL A 64 4.01 -28.66 -6.85
N SER A 65 3.66 -27.96 -7.93
CA SER A 65 3.21 -28.57 -9.19
C SER A 65 4.33 -28.96 -10.18
N LEU A 66 5.59 -28.68 -9.84
CA LEU A 66 6.80 -29.03 -10.61
C LEU A 66 7.52 -30.20 -9.93
#